data_AF-G0EEQ6-F1
#
_entry.id   AF-G0EEQ6-F1
#
_cell.length_a   1.000
_cell.length_b   1.000
_cell.length_c   1.000
_cell.angle_alpha   90.00
_cell.angle_beta   90.00
_cell.angle_gamma   90.00
#
_symmetry.space_group_name_H-M   'P 1'
#
loop_
_entity.id
_entity.type
_entity.pdbx_description
1 polymer ?
#
loop_
_entity_poly.entity_id
_entity_poly.type
_entity_poly.pdbx_seq_one_letter_code
_entity_poly.pdbx_strand_id
1 'polypeptide(L)'
;MPVDITFELSYLLSDKLGVDVNVENVDFTPGDGTLCVDAVVEGSKRRGCVQVKPCKNITEEHKWVRCVSKNIANNDKLLEELARALRGGDGGRESSEST
;
A
#
# COMPACT_ATOMS: atom_id res chain seq x y z
N MET A 1 -14.94 15.68 -6.27
CA MET A 1 -14.02 15.73 -5.10
C MET A 1 -12.84 14.83 -5.43
N PRO A 2 -11.58 15.25 -5.19
CA PRO A 2 -10.46 14.33 -5.32
C PRO A 2 -10.68 13.17 -4.35
N VAL A 3 -10.50 11.93 -4.83
CA VAL A 3 -10.54 10.76 -3.96
C VAL A 3 -9.28 10.81 -3.12
N ASP A 4 -9.45 10.94 -1.81
CA ASP A 4 -8.35 10.85 -0.85
C ASP A 4 -7.97 9.37 -0.71
N ILE A 5 -7.03 8.93 -1.54
CA ILE A 5 -6.63 7.52 -1.63
C ILE A 5 -6.06 7.01 -0.30
N THR A 6 -5.44 7.89 0.48
CA THR A 6 -4.97 7.62 1.84
C THR A 6 -6.12 7.22 2.76
N PHE A 7 -7.24 7.95 2.74
CA PHE A 7 -8.43 7.58 3.51
C PHE A 7 -9.06 6.26 3.03
N GLU A 8 -9.21 6.08 1.71
CA GLU A 8 -9.78 4.86 1.15
C GLU A 8 -8.95 3.62 1.52
N LEU A 9 -7.62 3.69 1.38
CA LEU A 9 -6.72 2.61 1.75
C LEU A 9 -6.76 2.32 3.25
N SER A 10 -6.79 3.36 4.10
CA SER A 10 -6.91 3.19 5.55
C SER A 10 -8.15 2.39 5.92
N TYR A 11 -9.29 2.74 5.32
CA TYR A 11 -10.56 2.02 5.53
C TYR A 11 -10.49 0.56 5.06
N LEU A 12 -10.07 0.33 3.82
CA LEU A 12 -10.02 -1.01 3.23
C LEU A 12 -9.01 -1.92 3.95
N LEU A 13 -7.85 -1.39 4.33
CA LEU A 13 -6.82 -2.15 5.03
C LEU A 13 -7.23 -2.44 6.48
N SER A 14 -7.91 -1.50 7.15
CA SER A 14 -8.42 -1.73 8.50
C SER A 14 -9.47 -2.84 8.52
N ASP A 15 -10.40 -2.82 7.56
CA ASP A 15 -11.39 -3.88 7.36
C ASP A 15 -10.71 -5.23 7.08
N LYS A 16 -9.74 -5.26 6.14
CA LYS A 16 -9.05 -6.48 5.75
C LYS A 16 -8.18 -7.08 6.86
N LEU A 17 -7.50 -6.26 7.64
CA LEU A 17 -6.59 -6.70 8.70
C LEU A 17 -7.27 -6.91 10.06
N GLY A 18 -8.48 -6.39 10.23
CA GLY A 18 -9.22 -6.42 11.49
C GLY A 18 -8.58 -5.59 12.61
N VAL A 19 -7.75 -4.61 12.25
CA VAL A 19 -7.01 -3.73 13.17
C VAL A 19 -7.03 -2.30 12.65
N ASP A 20 -6.69 -1.32 13.50
CA ASP A 20 -6.57 0.07 13.06
C ASP A 20 -5.36 0.27 12.13
N VAL A 21 -5.63 0.79 10.93
CA VAL A 21 -4.63 1.13 9.92
C VAL A 21 -4.81 2.57 9.50
N ASN A 22 -3.81 3.40 9.76
CA ASN A 22 -3.78 4.79 9.32
C ASN A 22 -2.69 4.99 8.26
N VAL A 23 -3.08 5.17 7.01
CA VAL A 23 -2.15 5.46 5.91
C VAL A 23 -1.71 6.90 5.97
N GLU A 24 -0.41 7.12 6.10
CA GLU A 24 0.19 8.46 6.17
C GLU A 24 0.66 8.96 4.81
N ASN A 25 1.14 8.05 3.94
CA ASN A 25 1.69 8.41 2.65
C ASN A 25 1.51 7.30 1.61
N VAL A 26 1.39 7.70 0.34
CA VAL A 26 1.26 6.79 -0.81
C VAL A 26 2.20 7.24 -1.90
N ASP A 27 3.02 6.33 -2.39
CA ASP A 27 3.96 6.54 -3.48
C ASP A 27 3.67 5.57 -4.62
N PHE A 28 3.73 6.04 -5.86
CA PHE A 28 3.52 5.20 -7.04
C PHE A 28 4.69 5.35 -8.00
N THR A 29 5.34 4.22 -8.32
CA THR A 29 6.41 4.14 -9.30
C THR A 29 5.84 3.68 -10.65
N PRO A 30 5.71 4.57 -11.66
CA PRO A 30 5.04 4.22 -12.91
C PRO A 30 5.78 3.19 -13.76
N GLY A 31 7.10 3.13 -13.66
CA GLY A 31 7.96 2.31 -14.51
C GLY A 31 7.65 0.82 -14.40
N ASP A 32 7.43 0.33 -13.18
CA ASP A 32 7.08 -1.06 -12.86
C ASP A 32 5.62 -1.20 -12.38
N GLY A 33 4.96 -0.09 -12.04
CA GLY A 33 3.59 -0.06 -11.55
C GLY A 33 3.48 -0.40 -10.06
N THR A 34 4.54 -0.21 -9.27
CA THR A 34 4.52 -0.45 -7.83
C THR A 34 3.86 0.71 -7.09
N LEU A 35 2.90 0.35 -6.24
CA LEU A 35 2.35 1.22 -5.21
C LEU A 35 3.01 0.88 -3.88
N CYS A 36 3.61 1.86 -3.24
CA CYS A 36 4.08 1.77 -1.86
C CYS A 36 3.20 2.61 -0.94
N VAL A 37 2.90 2.07 0.22
CA VAL A 37 2.04 2.70 1.22
C VAL A 37 2.79 2.70 2.54
N ASP A 38 2.98 3.87 3.13
CA ASP A 38 3.47 4.05 4.49
C ASP A 38 2.25 4.21 5.42
N ALA A 39 2.10 3.32 6.40
CA ALA A 39 0.95 3.29 7.28
C ALA A 39 1.35 2.97 8.72
N VAL A 40 0.55 3.45 9.67
CA VAL A 40 0.61 3.03 11.08
C VAL A 40 -0.38 1.90 11.27
N VAL A 41 0.10 0.72 11.63
CA VAL A 41 -0.69 -0.48 11.92
C VAL A 41 -0.52 -0.80 13.40
N GLU A 42 -1.62 -0.74 14.17
CA GLU A 42 -1.58 -0.95 15.64
C GLU A 42 -0.52 -0.09 16.36
N GLY A 43 -0.36 1.16 15.93
CA GLY A 43 0.63 2.09 16.50
C GLY A 43 2.07 1.93 15.98
N SER A 44 2.34 0.95 15.10
CA SER A 44 3.65 0.74 14.50
C SER A 44 3.70 1.22 13.04
N LYS A 45 4.69 2.05 12.70
CA LYS A 45 4.93 2.45 11.29
C LYS A 45 5.39 1.25 10.47
N ARG A 46 4.75 1.03 9.34
CA ARG A 46 4.99 -0.06 8.38
C ARG A 46 4.97 0.51 6.97
N ARG A 47 5.73 -0.11 6.09
CA ARG A 47 5.67 0.16 4.64
C ARG A 47 5.37 -1.13 3.91
N GLY A 48 4.36 -1.09 3.03
CA GLY A 48 3.98 -2.21 2.17
C GLY A 48 3.99 -1.75 0.72
N CYS A 49 4.57 -2.57 -0.17
CA CYS A 49 4.60 -2.28 -1.59
C CYS A 49 3.99 -3.43 -2.39
N VAL A 50 3.18 -3.10 -3.38
CA VAL A 50 2.50 -4.07 -4.27
C VAL A 50 2.55 -3.62 -5.71
N GLN A 51 2.54 -4.56 -6.64
CA GLN A 51 2.51 -4.24 -8.08
C GLN A 51 1.07 -4.12 -8.58
N VAL A 52 0.67 -2.92 -8.95
CA VAL A 52 -0.60 -2.64 -9.64
C VAL A 52 -0.33 -2.60 -11.14
N LYS A 53 -0.03 -3.77 -11.73
CA LYS A 53 0.31 -3.94 -13.15
C LYS A 53 -0.63 -3.20 -14.12
N PRO A 54 -1.96 -3.14 -13.90
CA PRO A 54 -2.87 -2.39 -14.78
C PRO A 54 -2.61 -0.88 -14.83
N CYS A 55 -1.96 -0.31 -13.81
CA CYS A 55 -1.65 1.11 -13.71
C CYS A 55 -0.23 1.45 -14.16
N LYS A 56 0.51 0.47 -14.69
CA LYS A 56 1.86 0.67 -15.21
C LYS A 56 1.89 1.74 -16.31
N ASN A 57 2.95 2.55 -16.32
CA ASN A 57 3.19 3.69 -17.22
C ASN A 57 2.24 4.88 -17.04
N ILE A 58 1.41 4.91 -16.00
CA ILE A 58 0.60 6.10 -15.68
C ILE A 58 1.43 7.04 -14.80
N THR A 59 1.92 8.14 -15.39
CA THR A 59 2.78 9.11 -14.70
C THR A 59 2.00 10.27 -14.09
N GLU A 60 0.80 10.55 -14.60
CA GLU A 60 -0.05 11.63 -14.11
C GLU A 60 -0.72 11.22 -12.80
N GLU A 61 -0.49 12.02 -11.74
CA GLU A 61 -0.93 11.70 -10.38
C GLU A 61 -2.42 11.35 -10.28
N HIS A 62 -3.26 12.27 -10.73
CA HIS A 62 -4.70 12.10 -10.74
C HIS A 62 -5.19 10.88 -11.53
N LYS A 63 -4.42 10.42 -12.54
CA LYS A 63 -4.77 9.21 -13.32
C LYS A 63 -4.35 7.95 -12.60
N TRP A 64 -3.14 7.89 -12.02
CA TRP A 64 -2.71 6.69 -11.34
C TRP A 64 -3.49 6.48 -10.05
N VAL A 65 -3.80 7.55 -9.30
CA VAL A 65 -4.63 7.49 -8.09
C VAL A 65 -5.98 6.85 -8.41
N ARG A 66 -6.65 7.32 -9.47
CA ARG A 66 -7.93 6.75 -9.91
C ARG A 66 -7.81 5.30 -10.38
N CYS A 67 -6.73 4.96 -11.07
CA CYS A 67 -6.47 3.60 -11.50
C CYS A 67 -6.24 2.66 -10.32
N VAL A 68 -5.41 3.05 -9.36
CA VAL A 68 -5.07 2.27 -8.17
C VAL A 68 -6.29 2.08 -7.29
N SER A 69 -7.00 3.16 -6.96
CA SER A 69 -8.25 3.10 -6.18
C SER A 69 -9.24 2.11 -6.79
N LYS A 70 -9.47 2.20 -8.11
CA LYS A 70 -10.34 1.26 -8.83
C LYS A 70 -9.84 -0.19 -8.73
N ASN A 71 -8.54 -0.43 -8.88
CA ASN A 71 -7.99 -1.78 -8.83
C ASN A 71 -8.03 -2.35 -7.43
N ILE A 72 -7.66 -1.60 -6.40
CA ILE A 72 -7.66 -2.08 -5.02
C ILE A 72 -9.09 -2.36 -4.53
N ALA A 73 -10.04 -1.48 -4.83
CA ALA A 73 -11.44 -1.68 -4.44
C ALA A 73 -12.12 -2.87 -5.14
N ASN A 74 -11.64 -3.29 -6.33
CA ASN A 74 -12.26 -4.37 -7.11
C ASN A 74 -11.42 -5.65 -7.17
N ASN A 75 -10.21 -5.66 -6.59
CA ASN A 75 -9.29 -6.79 -6.64
C ASN A 75 -8.85 -7.13 -5.23
N ASP A 76 -9.64 -8.00 -4.58
CA ASP A 76 -9.36 -8.45 -3.21
C ASP A 76 -7.92 -8.95 -3.06
N LYS A 77 -7.38 -9.68 -4.05
CA LYS A 77 -5.99 -10.16 -4.04
C LYS A 77 -4.95 -9.07 -3.86
N LEU A 78 -5.11 -7.92 -4.54
CA LEU A 78 -4.18 -6.80 -4.38
C LEU A 78 -4.25 -6.21 -2.98
N LEU A 79 -5.46 -6.13 -2.42
CA LEU A 79 -5.65 -5.68 -1.05
C LEU A 79 -5.06 -6.68 -0.04
N GLU A 80 -5.21 -7.99 -0.27
CA GLU A 80 -4.57 -9.03 0.58
C GLU A 80 -3.05 -8.96 0.51
N GLU A 81 -2.48 -8.77 -0.69
CA GLU A 81 -1.03 -8.63 -0.87
C GLU A 81 -0.51 -7.40 -0.13
N LEU A 82 -1.22 -6.27 -0.21
CA LEU A 82 -0.83 -5.04 0.46
C LEU A 82 -0.95 -5.18 1.99
N ALA A 83 -2.06 -5.75 2.46
CA ALA A 83 -2.29 -6.08 3.86
C ALA A 83 -1.20 -7.01 4.40
N ARG A 84 -0.84 -8.04 3.63
CA ARG A 84 0.26 -8.97 3.96
C ARG A 84 1.61 -8.27 3.96
N ALA A 85 1.88 -7.36 3.03
CA ALA A 85 3.11 -6.58 3.00
C ALA A 85 3.22 -5.65 4.22
N LEU A 86 2.11 -5.10 4.72
CA LEU A 86 2.08 -4.28 5.92
C LEU A 86 2.24 -5.09 7.21
N ARG A 87 1.60 -6.27 7.30
CA ARG A 87 1.76 -7.21 8.44
C ARG A 87 3.14 -7.85 8.49
N GLY A 88 3.63 -8.28 7.34
CA GLY A 88 4.90 -8.95 7.15
C GLY A 88 6.03 -7.98 6.81
N GLY A 89 5.82 -6.67 7.00
CA GLY A 89 6.79 -5.63 6.68
C GLY A 89 8.15 -6.03 7.23
N ASP A 90 9.00 -6.46 6.30
CA ASP A 90 10.38 -6.85 6.50
C ASP A 90 11.02 -5.69 7.26
N GLY A 91 11.14 -5.86 8.58
CA GLY A 91 12.22 -5.23 9.29
C GLY A 91 13.45 -5.69 8.55
N GLY A 92 14.06 -4.78 7.79
CA GLY A 92 15.25 -5.06 7.01
C GLY A 92 16.24 -5.74 7.93
N ARG A 93 16.30 -7.07 7.81
CA ARG A 93 17.44 -7.92 8.10
C ARG A 93 18.28 -7.46 9.29
N GLU A 94 17.93 -7.92 10.50
CA GLU A 94 18.94 -8.23 11.51
C GLU A 94 19.92 -9.25 10.89
N SER A 95 21.02 -8.77 10.30
CA SER A 95 22.22 -9.60 10.17
C SER A 95 22.95 -9.48 11.49
N SER A 96 22.70 -10.43 12.38
CA SER A 96 23.65 -10.82 13.38
C SER A 96 24.97 -11.16 12.67
N GLU A 97 26.03 -10.43 12.96
CA GLU A 97 27.36 -11.03 13.00
C GLU A 97 28.07 -10.48 14.25
N SER A 98 27.97 -11.27 15.32
CA SER A 98 28.88 -11.21 16.44
C SER A 98 30.20 -11.83 15.98
N THR A 99 31.29 -11.07 15.98
CA THR A 99 32.66 -11.54 16.23
C THR A 99 33.50 -10.35 16.66
#